data_AF-A0A7C1H4K6-F1
#
_entry.id   AF-A0A7C1H4K6-F1
#
_cell.length_a   1.000
_cell.length_b   1.000
_cell.length_c   1.000
_cell.angle_alpha   90.00
_cell.angle_beta   90.00
_cell.angle_gamma   90.00
#
_symmetry.space_group_name_H-M   'P 1'
#
loop_
_entity.id
_entity.type
_entity.pdbx_description
1 polymer ?
#
loop_
_entity_poly.entity_id
_entity_poly.type
_entity_poly.pdbx_seq_one_letter_code
_entity_poly.pdbx_strand_id
1 'polypeptide(L)'
;MNLASMLFYNISKFFDHPYREDLAVKITFITSVLINLLIWVILYLKIYPLSYLTEYGQIFLHYNTYFGIDKIGSWYQILFIPALGLFIIIFNNIISYIFYLRERLISYSLIIANVALQVILLAAAMFIVLLNI
;
A
#
# COMPACT_ATOMS: atom_id res chain seq x y z
N MET A 1 -16.19 10.95 -36.10
CA MET A 1 -15.46 9.95 -35.27
C MET A 1 -16.44 9.47 -34.20
N ASN A 2 -16.76 8.18 -34.14
CA ASN A 2 -17.77 7.65 -33.20
C ASN A 2 -17.18 7.52 -31.78
N LEU A 3 -18.01 7.65 -30.74
CA LEU A 3 -17.59 7.59 -29.33
C LEU A 3 -16.76 6.33 -29.00
N ALA A 4 -17.16 5.18 -29.55
CA ALA A 4 -16.42 3.91 -29.40
C ALA A 4 -14.99 3.98 -29.98
N SER A 5 -14.82 4.60 -31.16
CA SER A 5 -13.50 4.79 -31.77
C SER A 5 -12.60 5.74 -30.98
N MET A 6 -13.19 6.74 -30.31
CA MET A 6 -12.46 7.69 -29.46
C MET A 6 -12.00 7.03 -28.15
N LEU A 7 -12.84 6.20 -27.54
CA LEU A 7 -12.47 5.42 -26.34
C LEU A 7 -11.36 4.42 -26.64
N PHE A 8 -11.47 3.66 -27.74
CA PHE A 8 -10.47 2.67 -28.11
C PHE A 8 -9.09 3.29 -28.38
N TYR A 9 -9.06 4.45 -29.05
CA TYR A 9 -7.83 5.20 -29.31
C TYR A 9 -7.17 5.74 -28.04
N ASN A 10 -7.96 6.27 -27.09
CA ASN A 10 -7.42 6.74 -25.81
C ASN A 10 -6.88 5.59 -24.96
N ILE A 11 -7.53 4.43 -25.01
CA ILE A 11 -7.08 3.22 -24.31
C ILE A 11 -5.74 2.77 -24.89
N SER A 12 -5.61 2.63 -26.22
CA SER A 12 -4.34 2.19 -26.83
C SER A 12 -3.19 3.13 -26.51
N LYS A 13 -3.41 4.45 -26.60
CA LYS A 13 -2.38 5.45 -26.28
C LYS A 13 -1.94 5.44 -24.81
N PHE A 14 -2.82 5.02 -23.89
CA PHE A 14 -2.45 4.80 -22.49
C PHE A 14 -1.57 3.57 -22.31
N PHE A 15 -1.76 2.52 -23.11
CA PHE A 15 -0.90 1.34 -23.10
C PHE A 15 0.49 1.59 -23.70
N ASP A 16 0.59 2.45 -24.71
CA ASP A 16 1.85 2.78 -25.40
C ASP A 16 2.71 3.83 -24.68
N HIS A 17 2.38 4.19 -23.43
CA HIS A 17 3.09 5.24 -22.70
C HIS A 17 4.48 4.76 -22.21
N PRO A 18 5.58 5.50 -22.48
CA PRO A 18 6.95 5.09 -22.13
C PRO A 18 7.16 4.71 -20.65
N TYR A 19 6.40 5.34 -19.74
CA TYR A 19 6.36 4.99 -18.31
C TYR A 19 6.12 3.50 -18.05
N ARG A 20 5.28 2.86 -18.87
CA ARG A 20 4.91 1.45 -18.72
C ARG A 20 5.98 0.50 -19.23
N GLU A 21 6.93 0.96 -20.03
CA GLU A 21 8.03 0.15 -20.51
C GLU A 21 9.24 0.22 -19.58
N ASP A 22 9.35 1.30 -18.80
CA ASP A 22 10.42 1.56 -17.85
C ASP A 22 10.56 0.44 -16.80
N LEU A 23 11.73 -0.19 -16.77
CA LEU A 23 12.03 -1.30 -15.90
C LEU A 23 12.05 -0.90 -14.41
N ALA A 24 12.57 0.29 -14.08
CA ALA A 24 12.63 0.76 -12.70
C ALA A 24 11.23 1.01 -12.15
N VAL A 25 10.35 1.60 -12.97
CA VAL A 25 8.92 1.76 -12.65
C VAL A 25 8.25 0.41 -12.40
N LYS A 26 8.44 -0.58 -13.30
CA LYS A 26 7.85 -1.91 -13.12
C LYS A 26 8.32 -2.59 -11.84
N ILE A 27 9.64 -2.63 -11.61
CA ILE A 27 10.23 -3.31 -10.46
C ILE A 27 9.74 -2.67 -9.16
N THR A 28 9.80 -1.34 -9.05
CA THR A 28 9.37 -0.63 -7.84
C THR A 28 7.87 -0.76 -7.59
N PHE A 29 7.04 -0.71 -8.65
CA PHE A 29 5.60 -0.94 -8.54
C PHE A 29 5.29 -2.36 -8.06
N ILE A 30 5.81 -3.38 -8.72
CA ILE A 30 5.59 -4.79 -8.37
C ILE A 30 6.07 -5.05 -6.93
N THR A 31 7.27 -4.57 -6.58
CA THR A 31 7.82 -4.72 -5.23
C THR A 31 6.91 -4.08 -4.18
N SER A 32 6.42 -2.86 -4.43
CA SER A 32 5.50 -2.17 -3.51
C SER A 32 4.19 -2.93 -3.34
N VAL A 33 3.62 -3.45 -4.43
CA VAL A 33 2.38 -4.25 -4.40
C VAL A 33 2.59 -5.55 -3.64
N LEU A 34 3.71 -6.26 -3.86
CA LEU A 34 4.03 -7.49 -3.15
C LEU A 34 4.21 -7.26 -1.65
N ILE A 35 4.91 -6.18 -1.25
CA ILE A 35 5.04 -5.83 0.17
C ILE A 35 3.67 -5.50 0.76
N ASN A 36 2.83 -4.72 0.06
CA ASN A 36 1.50 -4.39 0.56
C ASN A 36 0.60 -5.64 0.72
N LEU A 37 0.64 -6.55 -0.25
CA LEU A 37 -0.06 -7.83 -0.17
C LEU A 37 0.47 -8.69 0.98
N LEU A 38 1.79 -8.70 1.21
CA LEU A 38 2.39 -9.37 2.35
C LEU A 38 1.86 -8.80 3.67
N ILE A 39 1.68 -7.48 3.79
CA ILE A 39 1.08 -6.86 4.99
C ILE A 39 -0.35 -7.37 5.19
N TRP A 40 -1.19 -7.38 4.13
CA TRP A 40 -2.54 -7.96 4.21
C TRP A 40 -2.52 -9.41 4.71
N VAL A 41 -1.67 -10.24 4.14
CA VAL A 41 -1.55 -11.66 4.49
C VAL A 41 -1.08 -11.85 5.92
N ILE A 42 -0.04 -11.13 6.35
CA ILE A 42 0.48 -11.21 7.73
C ILE A 42 -0.60 -10.82 8.73
N LEU A 43 -1.27 -9.69 8.52
CA LEU A 43 -2.29 -9.22 9.44
C LEU A 43 -3.48 -10.18 9.48
N TYR A 44 -3.94 -10.66 8.33
CA TYR A 44 -5.02 -11.63 8.28
C TYR A 44 -4.62 -12.93 8.99
N LEU A 45 -3.48 -13.53 8.67
CA LEU A 45 -3.10 -14.82 9.27
C LEU A 45 -2.73 -14.73 10.76
N LYS A 46 -2.18 -13.59 11.21
CA LYS A 46 -1.70 -13.44 12.58
C LYS A 46 -2.73 -12.82 13.51
N ILE A 47 -3.53 -11.85 13.07
CA ILE A 47 -4.46 -11.12 13.93
C ILE A 47 -5.87 -11.68 13.87
N TYR A 48 -6.35 -12.11 12.68
CA TYR A 48 -7.72 -12.63 12.55
C TYR A 48 -8.02 -13.79 13.51
N PRO A 49 -7.11 -14.76 13.76
CA PRO A 49 -7.38 -15.83 14.72
C PRO A 49 -7.59 -15.32 16.15
N LEU A 50 -6.91 -14.24 16.56
CA LEU A 50 -7.11 -13.65 17.89
C LEU A 50 -8.50 -13.06 18.07
N SER A 51 -9.15 -12.62 16.99
CA SER A 51 -10.50 -12.08 17.08
C SER A 51 -11.54 -13.08 17.61
N TYR A 52 -11.27 -14.38 17.49
CA TYR A 52 -12.10 -15.44 18.07
C TYR A 52 -11.75 -15.79 19.51
N LEU A 53 -10.57 -15.39 19.98
CA LEU A 53 -10.04 -15.70 21.31
C LEU A 53 -10.29 -14.57 22.31
N THR A 54 -10.45 -13.33 21.85
CA THR A 54 -10.75 -12.18 22.70
C THR A 54 -12.23 -11.85 22.74
N GLU A 55 -12.70 -11.41 23.91
CA GLU A 55 -14.06 -10.92 24.10
C GLU A 55 -14.30 -9.73 23.16
N TYR A 56 -15.34 -9.82 22.33
CA TYR A 56 -15.69 -8.83 21.29
C TYR A 56 -14.64 -8.60 20.18
N GLY A 57 -13.67 -9.50 20.00
CA GLY A 57 -12.65 -9.39 18.96
C GLY A 57 -11.76 -8.16 19.10
N GLN A 58 -11.57 -7.70 20.34
CA GLN A 58 -10.72 -6.58 20.68
C GLN A 58 -9.25 -7.00 20.70
N ILE A 59 -8.41 -6.12 20.17
CA ILE A 59 -6.96 -6.28 20.15
C ILE A 59 -6.31 -4.94 20.43
N PHE A 60 -5.03 -5.00 20.79
CA PHE A 60 -4.22 -3.82 21.04
C PHE A 60 -3.77 -3.23 19.71
N LEU A 61 -4.18 -1.99 19.44
CA LEU A 61 -3.90 -1.30 18.18
C LEU A 61 -2.68 -0.39 18.26
N HIS A 62 -2.33 0.07 19.46
CA HIS A 62 -1.23 0.98 19.68
C HIS A 62 -0.64 0.81 21.08
N TYR A 63 0.65 1.14 21.19
CA TYR A 63 1.40 1.11 22.43
C TYR A 63 2.36 2.27 22.50
N ASN A 64 2.37 2.88 23.67
CA ASN A 64 3.27 3.94 24.04
C ASN A 64 4.26 3.40 25.07
N THR A 65 5.56 3.66 24.89
CA THR A 65 6.59 3.23 25.84
C THR A 65 6.43 3.82 27.24
N TYR A 66 5.78 4.98 27.37
CA TYR A 66 5.51 5.64 28.66
C TYR A 66 4.19 5.22 29.30
N PHE A 67 3.13 5.04 28.50
CA PHE A 67 1.76 4.80 29.00
C PHE A 67 1.28 3.35 28.84
N GLY A 68 2.07 2.50 28.19
CA GLY A 68 1.66 1.15 27.84
C GLY A 68 0.65 1.14 26.69
N ILE A 69 -0.34 0.24 26.77
CA ILE A 69 -1.39 0.10 25.77
C ILE A 69 -2.37 1.27 25.91
N ASP A 70 -2.42 2.15 24.91
CA ASP A 70 -3.25 3.35 24.91
C ASP A 70 -4.42 3.26 23.93
N LYS A 71 -4.44 2.26 23.04
CA LYS A 71 -5.55 2.03 22.10
C LYS A 71 -5.90 0.55 21.97
N ILE A 72 -7.15 0.24 22.31
CA ILE A 72 -7.80 -1.05 22.08
C ILE A 72 -8.92 -0.84 21.06
N GLY A 73 -9.08 -1.78 20.13
CA GLY A 73 -10.20 -1.73 19.19
C GLY A 73 -10.39 -3.03 18.43
N SER A 74 -11.39 -3.05 17.55
CA SER A 74 -11.72 -4.23 16.77
C SER A 74 -10.62 -4.56 15.76
N TRP A 75 -10.41 -5.86 15.54
CA TRP A 75 -9.30 -6.36 14.72
C TRP A 75 -9.21 -5.77 13.30
N TYR A 76 -10.35 -5.52 12.67
CA TYR A 76 -10.41 -4.99 11.32
C TYR A 76 -9.85 -3.56 11.21
N GLN A 77 -9.73 -2.81 12.30
CA GLN A 77 -9.16 -1.46 12.29
C GLN A 77 -7.68 -1.46 11.87
N ILE A 78 -6.94 -2.56 12.09
CA ILE A 78 -5.54 -2.67 11.64
C ILE A 78 -5.46 -2.76 10.11
N LEU A 79 -6.50 -3.25 9.43
CA LEU A 79 -6.54 -3.32 7.96
C LEU A 79 -6.49 -1.93 7.30
N PHE A 80 -6.65 -0.86 8.09
CA PHE A 80 -6.34 0.50 7.63
C PHE A 80 -4.89 0.68 7.18
N ILE A 81 -3.92 0.01 7.82
CA ILE A 81 -2.49 0.10 7.47
C ILE A 81 -2.24 -0.34 6.02
N PRO A 82 -2.59 -1.57 5.61
CA PRO A 82 -2.37 -1.98 4.24
C PRO A 82 -3.29 -1.24 3.25
N ALA A 83 -4.50 -0.83 3.65
CA ALA A 83 -5.38 0.01 2.82
C ALA A 83 -4.75 1.40 2.53
N LEU A 84 -4.15 2.04 3.53
CA LEU A 84 -3.40 3.28 3.36
C LEU A 84 -2.19 3.07 2.44
N GLY A 85 -1.47 1.96 2.62
CA GLY A 85 -0.37 1.58 1.72
C GLY A 85 -0.83 1.44 0.26
N LEU A 86 -1.97 0.82 0.02
CA LEU A 86 -2.54 0.67 -1.33
C LEU A 86 -2.95 2.02 -1.92
N PHE A 87 -3.56 2.89 -1.11
CA PHE A 87 -3.87 4.26 -1.50
C PHE A 87 -2.61 5.05 -1.92
N ILE A 88 -1.53 4.97 -1.12
CA ILE A 88 -0.25 5.62 -1.43
C ILE A 88 0.31 5.11 -2.77
N ILE A 89 0.32 3.79 -3.00
CA ILE A 89 0.80 3.21 -4.26
C ILE A 89 0.01 3.78 -5.43
N ILE A 90 -1.31 3.77 -5.37
CA ILE A 90 -2.16 4.27 -6.45
C ILE A 90 -1.89 5.75 -6.70
N PHE A 91 -1.93 6.56 -5.65
CA PHE A 91 -1.78 8.01 -5.74
C PHE A 91 -0.41 8.41 -6.32
N ASN A 92 0.67 7.85 -5.78
CA ASN A 92 2.02 8.13 -6.25
C ASN A 92 2.24 7.63 -7.68
N ASN A 93 1.66 6.49 -8.08
CA ASN A 93 1.78 6.02 -9.46
C ASN A 93 1.03 6.90 -10.45
N ILE A 94 -0.15 7.42 -10.09
CA ILE A 94 -0.90 8.35 -10.94
C ILE A 94 -0.09 9.63 -11.15
N ILE A 95 0.44 10.23 -10.08
CA ILE A 95 1.25 11.45 -10.20
C ILE A 95 2.53 11.16 -10.98
N SER A 96 3.22 10.07 -10.65
CA SER A 96 4.43 9.64 -11.35
C SER A 96 4.20 9.48 -12.85
N TYR A 97 3.09 8.85 -13.25
CA TYR A 97 2.68 8.70 -14.64
C TYR A 97 2.49 10.06 -15.34
N ILE A 98 1.80 11.01 -14.69
CA ILE A 98 1.54 12.36 -15.23
C ILE A 98 2.85 13.14 -15.42
N PHE A 99 3.78 13.05 -14.48
CA PHE A 99 5.02 13.82 -14.50
C PHE A 99 6.17 13.14 -15.26
N TYR A 100 6.07 11.86 -15.63
CA TYR A 100 7.18 11.10 -16.23
C TYR A 100 7.78 11.76 -17.47
N LEU A 101 6.95 12.27 -18.39
CA LEU A 101 7.43 12.91 -19.63
C LEU A 101 7.96 14.32 -19.41
N ARG A 102 7.53 15.01 -18.34
CA ARG A 102 7.90 16.39 -18.05
C ARG A 102 9.12 16.49 -17.16
N GLU A 103 9.13 15.71 -16.07
CA GLU A 103 10.11 15.75 -14.98
C GLU A 103 10.37 14.32 -14.46
N ARG A 104 11.31 13.62 -15.09
CA ARG A 104 11.64 12.23 -14.72
C ARG A 104 12.10 12.09 -13.27
N LEU A 105 12.80 13.10 -12.73
CA LEU A 105 13.28 13.09 -11.35
C LEU A 105 12.11 12.96 -10.37
N ILE A 106 11.05 13.75 -10.55
CA ILE A 106 9.85 13.71 -9.70
C ILE A 106 9.17 12.35 -9.78
N SER A 107 9.04 11.80 -10.99
CA SER A 107 8.47 10.47 -11.20
C SER A 107 9.28 9.38 -10.49
N TYR A 108 10.61 9.37 -10.63
CA TYR A 108 11.48 8.41 -9.96
C TYR A 108 11.45 8.56 -8.43
N SER A 109 11.41 9.79 -7.90
CA SER A 109 11.26 10.02 -6.46
C SER A 109 9.97 9.42 -5.90
N LEU A 110 8.85 9.56 -6.62
CA LEU A 110 7.55 9.03 -6.18
C LEU A 110 7.49 7.49 -6.17
N ILE A 111 8.07 6.83 -7.19
CA ILE A 111 8.08 5.37 -7.22
C ILE A 111 9.04 4.76 -6.18
N ILE A 112 10.17 5.43 -5.89
CA ILE A 112 11.10 5.02 -4.83
C ILE A 112 10.43 5.21 -3.46
N ALA A 113 9.74 6.33 -3.27
CA ALA A 113 8.96 6.60 -2.07
C ALA A 113 7.91 5.51 -1.80
N ASN A 114 7.29 4.93 -2.84
CA ASN A 114 6.37 3.80 -2.65
C ASN A 114 7.02 2.64 -1.91
N VAL A 115 8.18 2.17 -2.39
CA VAL A 115 8.86 1.02 -1.76
C VAL A 115 9.25 1.36 -0.32
N ALA A 116 9.83 2.53 -0.09
CA ALA A 116 10.23 2.98 1.24
C ALA A 116 9.04 3.04 2.21
N LEU A 117 7.91 3.62 1.77
CA LEU A 117 6.69 3.70 2.58
C LEU A 117 6.10 2.32 2.86
N GLN A 118 6.10 1.38 1.90
CA GLN A 118 5.65 0.02 2.16
C GLN A 118 6.52 -0.72 3.18
N VAL A 119 7.84 -0.51 3.16
CA VAL A 119 8.74 -1.08 4.17
C VAL A 119 8.43 -0.52 5.57
N ILE A 120 8.18 0.79 5.68
CA ILE A 120 7.77 1.42 6.95
C ILE A 120 6.44 0.86 7.45
N LEU A 121 5.44 0.73 6.56
CA LEU A 121 4.14 0.16 6.92
C LEU A 121 4.24 -1.32 7.30
N LEU A 122 5.13 -2.09 6.66
CA LEU A 122 5.42 -3.46 7.05
C LEU A 122 6.01 -3.54 8.45
N ALA A 123 6.99 -2.69 8.77
CA ALA A 123 7.56 -2.61 10.11
C ALA A 123 6.48 -2.26 11.17
N ALA A 124 5.61 -1.29 10.87
CA ALA A 124 4.49 -0.93 11.73
C ALA A 124 3.53 -2.12 11.95
N ALA A 125 3.17 -2.84 10.89
CA ALA A 125 2.33 -4.03 10.99
C ALA A 125 2.99 -5.15 11.82
N MET A 126 4.30 -5.35 11.65
CA MET A 126 5.06 -6.32 12.44
C MET A 126 5.09 -5.99 13.93
N PHE A 127 5.24 -4.71 14.30
CA PHE A 127 5.17 -4.30 15.71
C PHE A 127 3.80 -4.55 16.32
N ILE A 128 2.72 -4.31 15.56
CA ILE A 128 1.37 -4.60 16.04
C ILE A 128 1.16 -6.11 16.21
N VAL A 129 1.66 -6.93 15.29
CA VAL A 129 1.62 -8.39 15.43
C VAL A 129 2.40 -8.84 16.66
N LEU A 130 3.62 -8.35 16.85
CA LEU A 130 4.46 -8.71 18.00
C LEU A 130 3.81 -8.33 19.33
N LEU A 131 3.07 -7.23 19.35
CA LEU A 131 2.41 -6.74 20.55
C LEU A 131 1.22 -7.61 20.97
N ASN A 132 0.55 -8.26 20.01
CA ASN A 132 -0.66 -9.06 20.27
C ASN A 132 -0.39 -10.56 20.39
N ILE A 133 0.85 -11.02 20.19
CA ILE A 133 1.28 -12.41 20.42
C ILE A 133 1.92 -12.50 21.80
#